data_AF-K2BMG3-F1
#
_entry.id   AF-K2BMG3-F1
#
_cell.length_a   1.000
_cell.length_b   1.000
_cell.length_c   1.000
_cell.angle_alpha   90.00
_cell.angle_beta   90.00
_cell.angle_gamma   90.00
#
_symmetry.space_group_name_H-M   'P 1'
#
loop_
_entity.id
_entity.type
_entity.pdbx_description
1 polymer ?
#
loop_
_entity_poly.entity_id
_entity_poly.type
_entity_poly.pdbx_seq_one_letter_code
_entity_poly.pdbx_strand_id
1 'polypeptide(L)'
;MEKSVEDRHIESPEVYELITLGYLTSERANELTPAQQRNLTLPWVRKLIIANRLPVEQAIELTRQEHVNLESAGIYELINSGHLPLEQALRLTDQQCENLYPNTVYKLIMADRLPVKQALELTPEQCRNLCSPGVHELIIADRLSLELALKLMNDQLFYLESDVIRDLIMTDKLLAEKAINFTTRGGEYIRLQYTENLITKDLFTVTEALNLTPEQLQNLRPLAIRELIVAKKLPIQHALKLTGEQRKNLAYHDICKLIITDQLSLDHALTLTYRERSNLMSSEVNELMAANRLSLQQALELTPEQLHNLRPLAIRELIVANKLPIQHAFKLTEEQLRNLCSPEVYEFITTGQLSIQQALKLTYKQCYELVHMLATAQKDFLETLIGSTLVTTSEETHYEWGIYLDSVKSYDGVDLGTKILYLEKSITQDCQTFLNTLDKLYKPELIGAAKEANLDFIRSLKTINDLFFNNKVHYDNFLGACRIYAERDALTHFFSSLGSFNPQDFKDEIRKMIHQGIEILSQDHQEEITTQKQKREEVEKTITNQSDWRN
;
A
#
# COMPACT_ATOMS: atom_id res chain seq x y z
N MET A 1 30.73 -70.30 -51.15
CA MET A 1 30.66 -68.97 -51.78
C MET A 1 29.18 -68.64 -51.86
N GLU A 2 28.61 -67.64 -51.20
CA GLU A 2 29.11 -66.49 -50.45
C GLU A 2 28.21 -66.29 -49.22
N LYS A 3 28.81 -65.84 -48.11
CA LYS A 3 28.10 -65.54 -46.86
C LYS A 3 27.37 -64.21 -47.02
N SER A 4 26.12 -64.21 -46.58
CA SER A 4 25.32 -63.05 -46.18
C SER A 4 26.12 -62.11 -45.27
N VAL A 5 26.34 -60.88 -45.72
CA VAL A 5 26.67 -59.76 -44.84
C VAL A 5 25.33 -59.10 -44.51
N GLU A 6 24.88 -59.30 -43.28
CA GLU A 6 23.76 -58.56 -42.69
C GLU A 6 24.07 -57.06 -42.75
N ASP A 7 23.16 -56.29 -43.36
CA ASP A 7 23.06 -54.85 -43.20
C ASP A 7 22.88 -54.52 -41.71
N ARG A 8 23.99 -54.34 -40.98
CA ARG A 8 23.95 -53.66 -39.70
C ARG A 8 23.73 -52.18 -40.00
N HIS A 9 22.48 -51.75 -39.95
CA HIS A 9 22.15 -50.34 -40.01
C HIS A 9 22.90 -49.61 -38.91
N ILE A 10 23.65 -48.57 -39.28
CA ILE A 10 24.25 -47.63 -38.33
C ILE A 10 23.08 -46.85 -37.73
N GLU A 11 22.60 -47.29 -36.56
CA GLU A 11 21.40 -46.73 -35.93
C GLU A 11 21.66 -45.40 -35.18
N SER A 12 22.92 -44.98 -35.03
CA SER A 12 23.29 -43.74 -34.34
C SER A 12 23.41 -42.58 -35.32
N PRO A 13 22.54 -41.55 -35.25
CA PRO A 13 22.67 -40.32 -36.02
C PRO A 13 24.03 -39.64 -35.83
N GLU A 14 24.62 -39.78 -34.65
CA GLU A 14 25.91 -39.21 -34.27
C GLU A 14 27.07 -39.81 -35.07
N VAL A 15 27.05 -41.13 -35.30
CA VAL A 15 28.07 -41.80 -36.13
C VAL A 15 27.84 -41.47 -37.61
N TYR A 16 26.57 -41.35 -38.03
CA TYR A 16 26.23 -40.96 -39.40
C TYR A 16 26.70 -39.53 -39.76
N GLU A 17 26.67 -38.62 -38.79
CA GLU A 17 27.23 -37.27 -38.92
C GLU A 17 28.73 -37.32 -39.25
N LEU A 18 29.52 -38.11 -38.53
CA LEU A 18 30.95 -38.26 -38.79
C LEU A 18 31.25 -38.85 -40.17
N ILE A 19 30.37 -39.71 -40.69
CA ILE A 19 30.46 -40.25 -42.06
C ILE A 19 30.19 -39.17 -43.08
N THR A 20 29.11 -38.42 -42.89
CA THR A 20 28.67 -37.35 -43.79
C THR A 20 29.72 -36.24 -43.88
N LEU A 21 30.39 -35.94 -42.77
CA LEU A 21 31.47 -34.97 -42.69
C LEU A 21 32.82 -35.51 -43.18
N GLY A 22 32.91 -36.79 -43.57
CA GLY A 22 34.10 -37.41 -44.14
C GLY A 22 35.17 -37.83 -43.14
N TYR A 23 34.86 -37.84 -41.84
CA TYR A 23 35.78 -38.30 -40.80
C TYR A 23 35.76 -39.82 -40.63
N LEU A 24 34.71 -40.52 -41.07
CA LEU A 24 34.57 -41.98 -40.96
C LEU A 24 33.99 -42.56 -42.25
N THR A 25 34.44 -43.72 -42.74
CA THR A 25 33.79 -44.37 -43.89
C THR A 25 32.63 -45.24 -43.43
N SER A 26 31.62 -45.42 -44.30
CA SER A 26 30.49 -46.32 -44.01
C SER A 26 30.94 -47.76 -43.76
N GLU A 27 31.95 -48.23 -44.50
CA GLU A 27 32.56 -49.56 -44.29
C GLU A 27 33.17 -49.67 -42.90
N ARG A 28 33.98 -48.67 -42.50
CA ARG A 28 34.63 -48.67 -41.18
C ARG A 28 33.62 -48.60 -40.05
N ALA A 29 32.57 -47.80 -40.21
CA ALA A 29 31.49 -47.66 -39.22
C ALA A 29 30.73 -48.98 -38.97
N ASN A 30 30.55 -49.82 -39.99
CA ASN A 30 29.89 -51.13 -39.89
C ASN A 30 30.76 -52.18 -39.16
N GLU A 31 32.08 -52.00 -39.15
CA GLU A 31 33.03 -52.88 -38.46
C GLU A 31 33.18 -52.56 -36.97
N LEU A 32 32.70 -51.39 -36.52
CA LEU A 32 32.83 -50.97 -35.14
C LEU A 32 32.03 -51.87 -34.19
N THR A 33 32.66 -52.22 -33.08
CA THR A 33 31.97 -52.83 -31.94
C THR A 33 31.02 -51.84 -31.28
N PRO A 34 30.02 -52.30 -30.51
CA PRO A 34 29.15 -51.39 -29.76
C PRO A 34 29.90 -50.45 -28.80
N ALA A 35 31.04 -50.88 -28.24
CA ALA A 35 31.88 -50.04 -27.38
C ALA A 35 32.57 -48.92 -28.18
N GLN A 36 33.14 -49.25 -29.35
CA GLN A 36 33.75 -48.28 -30.26
C GLN A 36 32.72 -47.29 -30.81
N GLN A 37 31.51 -47.75 -31.17
CA GLN A 37 30.42 -46.86 -31.56
C GLN A 37 30.03 -45.92 -30.42
N ARG A 38 29.95 -46.42 -29.18
CA ARG A 38 29.64 -45.59 -28.00
C ARG A 38 30.64 -44.45 -27.84
N ASN A 39 31.94 -44.70 -28.02
CA ASN A 39 32.96 -43.65 -27.96
C ASN A 39 32.66 -42.49 -28.93
N LEU A 40 32.18 -42.82 -30.14
CA LEU A 40 31.82 -41.85 -31.17
C LEU A 40 30.46 -41.17 -30.95
N THR A 41 29.61 -41.68 -30.08
CA THR A 41 28.31 -41.05 -29.77
C THR A 41 28.43 -39.89 -28.78
N LEU A 42 29.53 -39.82 -28.01
CA LEU A 42 29.74 -38.76 -27.02
C LEU A 42 29.79 -37.37 -27.68
N PRO A 43 28.99 -36.39 -27.20
CA PRO A 43 28.96 -35.05 -27.81
C PRO A 43 30.32 -34.37 -27.88
N TRP A 44 31.10 -34.45 -26.80
CA TRP A 44 32.38 -33.75 -26.70
C TRP A 44 33.49 -34.45 -27.48
N VAL A 45 33.50 -35.79 -27.54
CA VAL A 45 34.40 -36.55 -28.40
C VAL A 45 34.17 -36.17 -29.86
N ARG A 46 32.92 -36.14 -30.33
CA ARG A 46 32.59 -35.70 -31.69
C ARG A 46 33.05 -34.27 -31.96
N LYS A 47 32.79 -33.35 -31.03
CA LYS A 47 33.26 -31.96 -31.18
C LYS A 47 34.78 -31.87 -31.28
N LEU A 48 35.54 -32.69 -30.54
CA LEU A 48 37.00 -32.75 -30.68
C LEU A 48 37.44 -33.32 -32.04
N ILE A 49 36.73 -34.32 -32.58
CA ILE A 49 37.00 -34.86 -33.93
C ILE A 49 36.76 -33.77 -34.99
N ILE A 50 35.60 -33.11 -34.93
CA ILE A 50 35.22 -32.05 -35.86
C ILE A 50 36.18 -30.86 -35.75
N ALA A 51 36.61 -30.49 -34.55
CA ALA A 51 37.62 -29.46 -34.31
C ALA A 51 39.05 -29.89 -34.68
N ASN A 52 39.23 -31.10 -35.21
CA ASN A 52 40.52 -31.70 -35.57
C ASN A 52 41.53 -31.71 -34.41
N ARG A 53 41.02 -31.88 -33.18
CA ARG A 53 41.80 -32.01 -31.94
C ARG A 53 41.98 -33.46 -31.52
N LEU A 54 41.11 -34.37 -31.97
CA LEU A 54 41.15 -35.81 -31.71
C LEU A 54 40.95 -36.59 -33.02
N PRO A 55 41.94 -37.37 -33.50
CA PRO A 55 41.76 -38.25 -34.65
C PRO A 55 40.66 -39.29 -34.42
N VAL A 56 39.83 -39.54 -35.44
CA VAL A 56 38.71 -40.50 -35.37
C VAL A 56 39.14 -41.90 -34.94
N GLU A 57 40.30 -42.39 -35.42
CA GLU A 57 40.81 -43.73 -35.08
C GLU A 57 41.29 -43.78 -33.63
N GLN A 58 41.80 -42.66 -33.09
CA GLN A 58 42.12 -42.56 -31.66
C GLN A 58 40.84 -42.51 -30.81
N ALA A 59 39.79 -41.84 -31.30
CA ALA A 59 38.48 -41.81 -30.63
C ALA A 59 37.81 -43.19 -30.57
N ILE A 60 37.93 -43.99 -31.64
CA ILE A 60 37.42 -45.36 -31.71
C ILE A 60 38.05 -46.23 -30.60
N GLU A 61 39.36 -46.11 -30.39
CA GLU A 61 40.13 -46.94 -29.48
C GLU A 61 40.21 -46.40 -28.03
N LEU A 62 39.43 -45.36 -27.67
CA LEU A 62 39.42 -44.83 -26.30
C LEU A 62 39.06 -45.94 -25.30
N THR A 63 39.89 -46.05 -24.26
CA THR A 63 39.58 -46.87 -23.09
C THR A 63 38.40 -46.28 -22.33
N ARG A 64 37.81 -47.07 -21.43
CA ARG A 64 36.71 -46.61 -20.58
C ARG A 64 37.09 -45.37 -19.75
N GLN A 65 38.33 -45.30 -19.24
CA GLN A 65 38.79 -44.16 -18.45
C GLN A 65 38.94 -42.90 -19.32
N GLU A 66 39.59 -43.03 -20.48
CA GLU A 66 39.77 -41.93 -21.42
C GLU A 66 38.44 -41.38 -21.93
N HIS A 67 37.47 -42.27 -22.18
CA HIS A 67 36.10 -41.92 -22.51
C HIS A 67 35.45 -41.07 -21.41
N VAL A 68 35.57 -41.47 -20.14
CA VAL A 68 35.04 -40.71 -18.99
C VAL A 68 35.73 -39.34 -18.88
N ASN A 69 37.05 -39.27 -19.06
CA ASN A 69 37.79 -38.01 -19.02
C ASN A 69 37.29 -37.02 -20.08
N LEU A 70 36.93 -37.49 -21.28
CA LEU A 70 36.41 -36.66 -22.37
C LEU A 70 34.90 -36.37 -22.29
N GLU A 71 34.19 -36.88 -21.27
CA GLU A 71 32.76 -36.62 -21.06
C GLU A 71 32.50 -35.24 -20.45
N SER A 72 33.53 -34.60 -19.86
CA SER A 72 33.41 -33.27 -19.27
C SER A 72 33.47 -32.15 -20.31
N ALA A 73 32.45 -31.29 -20.30
CA ALA A 73 32.42 -30.07 -21.11
C ALA A 73 33.61 -29.15 -20.78
N GLY A 74 34.01 -29.05 -19.50
CA GLY A 74 35.16 -28.25 -19.09
C GLY A 74 36.48 -28.76 -19.68
N ILE A 75 36.67 -30.09 -19.70
CA ILE A 75 37.86 -30.71 -20.31
C ILE A 75 37.89 -30.48 -21.82
N TYR A 76 36.75 -30.61 -22.50
CA TYR A 76 36.62 -30.25 -23.91
C TYR A 76 37.07 -28.80 -24.18
N GLU A 77 36.53 -27.84 -23.43
CA GLU A 77 36.87 -26.42 -23.63
C GLU A 77 38.36 -26.15 -23.40
N LEU A 78 38.96 -26.77 -22.37
CA LEU A 78 40.40 -26.65 -22.08
C LEU A 78 41.28 -27.24 -23.20
N ILE A 79 40.87 -28.36 -23.81
CA ILE A 79 41.57 -28.92 -24.97
C ILE A 79 41.43 -28.01 -26.18
N ASN A 80 40.21 -27.56 -26.45
CA ASN A 80 39.90 -26.78 -27.65
C ASN A 80 40.61 -25.41 -27.66
N SER A 81 40.66 -24.77 -26.49
CA SER A 81 41.39 -23.51 -26.25
C SER A 81 42.91 -23.68 -26.14
N GLY A 82 43.41 -24.92 -26.01
CA GLY A 82 44.83 -25.23 -25.95
C GLY A 82 45.46 -25.13 -24.55
N HIS A 83 44.67 -24.90 -23.50
CA HIS A 83 45.16 -24.92 -22.11
C HIS A 83 45.49 -26.33 -21.62
N LEU A 84 44.87 -27.39 -22.17
CA LEU A 84 45.12 -28.78 -21.81
C LEU A 84 45.43 -29.63 -23.06
N PRO A 85 46.65 -30.17 -23.23
CA PRO A 85 46.95 -31.07 -24.34
C PRO A 85 46.07 -32.33 -24.31
N LEU A 86 45.61 -32.81 -25.47
CA LEU A 86 44.79 -34.04 -25.57
C LEU A 86 45.43 -35.23 -24.85
N GLU A 87 46.71 -35.49 -25.10
CA GLU A 87 47.44 -36.61 -24.49
C GLU A 87 47.50 -36.53 -22.96
N GLN A 88 47.47 -35.31 -22.41
CA GLN A 88 47.38 -35.11 -20.97
C GLN A 88 45.96 -35.34 -20.46
N ALA A 89 44.94 -34.87 -21.19
CA ALA A 89 43.54 -35.09 -20.87
C ALA A 89 43.15 -36.58 -20.81
N LEU A 90 43.69 -37.38 -21.75
CA LEU A 90 43.46 -38.83 -21.79
C LEU A 90 44.04 -39.55 -20.55
N ARG A 91 45.10 -39.02 -19.95
CA ARG A 91 45.82 -39.64 -18.82
C ARG A 91 45.45 -39.07 -17.45
N LEU A 92 44.42 -38.23 -17.39
CA LEU A 92 43.94 -37.68 -16.12
C LEU A 92 43.47 -38.80 -15.19
N THR A 93 43.83 -38.69 -13.92
CA THR A 93 43.24 -39.51 -12.85
C THR A 93 41.83 -39.03 -12.53
N ASP A 94 41.05 -39.87 -11.84
CA ASP A 94 39.70 -39.50 -11.39
C ASP A 94 39.72 -38.19 -10.58
N GLN A 95 40.67 -38.03 -9.64
CA GLN A 95 40.82 -36.81 -8.85
C GLN A 95 41.14 -35.57 -9.70
N GLN A 96 41.97 -35.74 -10.72
CA GLN A 96 42.31 -34.64 -11.62
C GLN A 96 41.12 -34.22 -12.50
N CYS A 97 40.34 -35.20 -12.97
CA CYS A 97 39.07 -34.93 -13.64
C CYS A 97 38.08 -34.23 -12.71
N GLU A 98 37.95 -34.68 -11.46
CA GLU A 98 37.12 -34.02 -10.45
C GLU A 98 37.57 -32.59 -10.15
N ASN A 99 38.87 -32.27 -10.22
CA ASN A 99 39.35 -30.90 -10.03
C ASN A 99 38.99 -29.98 -11.21
N LEU A 100 38.96 -30.51 -12.43
CA LEU A 100 38.63 -29.74 -13.65
C LEU A 100 37.13 -29.73 -13.97
N TYR A 101 36.35 -30.61 -13.34
CA TYR A 101 34.91 -30.73 -13.54
C TYR A 101 34.10 -29.51 -13.07
N PRO A 102 34.39 -28.89 -11.89
CA PRO A 102 33.66 -27.72 -11.43
C PRO A 102 33.71 -26.57 -12.43
N ASN A 103 32.54 -25.99 -12.67
CA ASN A 103 32.40 -24.87 -13.60
C ASN A 103 33.29 -23.67 -13.24
N THR A 104 33.66 -23.52 -11.97
CA THR A 104 34.49 -22.42 -11.46
C THR A 104 35.98 -22.63 -11.75
N VAL A 105 36.52 -23.84 -11.54
CA VAL A 105 37.95 -24.11 -11.72
C VAL A 105 38.34 -24.00 -13.19
N TYR A 106 37.58 -24.61 -14.11
CA TYR A 106 37.89 -24.45 -15.53
C TYR A 106 37.80 -22.99 -15.97
N LYS A 107 36.84 -22.21 -15.45
CA LYS A 107 36.71 -20.77 -15.76
C LYS A 107 37.90 -19.97 -15.27
N LEU A 108 38.48 -20.32 -14.11
CA LEU A 108 39.71 -19.68 -13.64
C LEU A 108 40.89 -19.98 -14.57
N ILE A 109 40.98 -21.19 -15.13
CA ILE A 109 42.01 -21.54 -16.12
C ILE A 109 41.80 -20.75 -17.41
N MET A 110 40.57 -20.73 -17.93
CA MET A 110 40.20 -20.00 -19.16
C MET A 110 40.41 -18.48 -19.03
N ALA A 111 40.38 -17.94 -17.80
CA ALA A 111 40.66 -16.54 -17.50
C ALA A 111 42.15 -16.28 -17.19
N ASP A 112 43.04 -17.25 -17.40
CA ASP A 112 44.47 -17.20 -17.08
C ASP A 112 44.77 -16.86 -15.60
N ARG A 113 43.82 -17.17 -14.70
CA ARG A 113 43.96 -16.94 -13.24
C ARG A 113 44.46 -18.17 -12.50
N LEU A 114 44.37 -19.36 -13.09
CA LEU A 114 44.85 -20.62 -12.52
C LEU A 114 45.60 -21.43 -13.59
N PRO A 115 46.89 -21.69 -13.41
CA PRO A 115 47.61 -22.57 -14.33
C PRO A 115 47.04 -24.00 -14.31
N VAL A 116 46.86 -24.61 -15.48
CA VAL A 116 46.31 -25.98 -15.58
C VAL A 116 47.11 -26.99 -14.74
N LYS A 117 48.44 -26.86 -14.69
CA LYS A 117 49.30 -27.74 -13.89
C LYS A 117 48.97 -27.66 -12.41
N GLN A 118 48.72 -26.45 -11.90
CA GLN A 118 48.34 -26.24 -10.52
C GLN A 118 46.91 -26.74 -10.26
N ALA A 119 45.99 -26.58 -11.21
CA ALA A 119 44.61 -27.10 -11.11
C ALA A 119 44.58 -28.63 -10.93
N LEU A 120 45.48 -29.35 -11.63
CA LEU A 120 45.62 -30.80 -11.53
C LEU A 120 46.17 -31.28 -10.19
N GLU A 121 46.83 -30.41 -9.43
CA GLU A 121 47.45 -30.72 -8.14
C GLU A 121 46.62 -30.23 -6.95
N LEU A 122 45.44 -29.64 -7.19
CA LEU A 122 44.57 -29.15 -6.13
C LEU A 122 44.13 -30.29 -5.21
N THR A 123 44.16 -30.02 -3.90
CA THR A 123 43.49 -30.87 -2.93
C THR A 123 41.97 -30.68 -3.02
N PRO A 124 41.16 -31.63 -2.55
CA PRO A 124 39.71 -31.45 -2.48
C PRO A 124 39.29 -30.19 -1.71
N GLU A 125 40.05 -29.80 -0.68
CA GLU A 125 39.78 -28.58 0.10
C GLU A 125 40.07 -27.31 -0.71
N GLN A 126 41.21 -27.24 -1.40
CA GLN A 126 41.53 -26.13 -2.29
C GLN A 126 40.52 -26.00 -3.42
N CYS A 127 40.10 -27.12 -4.00
CA CYS A 127 39.07 -27.16 -5.02
C CYS A 127 37.75 -26.58 -4.49
N ARG A 128 37.31 -26.97 -3.28
CA ARG A 128 36.13 -26.38 -2.63
C ARG A 128 36.25 -24.87 -2.44
N ASN A 129 37.41 -24.37 -1.99
CA ASN A 129 37.62 -22.93 -1.82
C ASN A 129 37.45 -22.17 -3.14
N LEU A 130 38.03 -22.68 -4.23
CA LEU A 130 37.90 -22.07 -5.56
C LEU A 130 36.50 -22.24 -6.18
N CYS A 131 35.72 -23.19 -5.68
CA CYS A 131 34.32 -23.38 -6.07
C CYS A 131 33.34 -22.45 -5.34
N SER A 132 33.80 -21.75 -4.31
CA SER A 132 33.01 -20.75 -3.61
C SER A 132 32.70 -19.58 -4.56
N PRO A 133 31.42 -19.25 -4.85
CA PRO A 133 31.07 -18.24 -5.85
C PRO A 133 31.70 -16.86 -5.59
N GLY A 134 31.70 -16.39 -4.34
CA GLY A 134 32.30 -15.13 -3.95
C GLY A 134 33.83 -15.12 -4.14
N VAL A 135 34.50 -16.22 -3.78
CA VAL A 135 35.95 -16.38 -4.02
C VAL A 135 36.26 -16.37 -5.52
N HIS A 136 35.51 -17.14 -6.30
CA HIS A 136 35.69 -17.22 -7.74
C HIS A 136 35.57 -15.85 -8.40
N GLU A 137 34.53 -15.09 -8.05
CA GLU A 137 34.29 -13.75 -8.57
C GLU A 137 35.43 -12.78 -8.22
N LEU A 138 35.90 -12.81 -6.96
CA LEU A 138 36.98 -11.95 -6.50
C LEU A 138 38.32 -12.27 -7.18
N ILE A 139 38.62 -13.54 -7.48
CA ILE A 139 39.83 -13.92 -8.22
C ILE A 139 39.75 -13.44 -9.68
N ILE A 140 38.62 -13.66 -10.35
CA ILE A 140 38.42 -13.22 -11.74
C ILE A 140 38.60 -11.69 -11.85
N ALA A 141 38.05 -10.96 -10.88
CA ALA A 141 38.15 -9.50 -10.78
C ALA A 141 39.52 -8.98 -10.30
N ASP A 142 40.52 -9.86 -10.10
CA ASP A 142 41.86 -9.50 -9.59
C ASP A 142 41.86 -8.85 -8.20
N ARG A 143 40.84 -9.14 -7.39
CA ARG A 143 40.66 -8.59 -6.04
C ARG A 143 41.11 -9.53 -4.94
N LEU A 144 41.31 -10.81 -5.26
CA LEU A 144 41.85 -11.84 -4.36
C LEU A 144 42.90 -12.66 -5.11
N SER A 145 44.10 -12.78 -4.53
CA SER A 145 45.15 -13.59 -5.14
C SER A 145 44.83 -15.08 -5.03
N LEU A 146 45.24 -15.85 -6.05
CA LEU A 146 45.09 -17.30 -6.05
C LEU A 146 45.78 -17.94 -4.84
N GLU A 147 46.97 -17.45 -4.46
CA GLU A 147 47.73 -17.98 -3.33
C GLU A 147 46.98 -17.87 -1.99
N LEU A 148 46.23 -16.78 -1.80
CA LEU A 148 45.40 -16.59 -0.62
C LEU A 148 44.16 -17.46 -0.70
N ALA A 149 43.49 -17.51 -1.86
CA ALA A 149 42.29 -18.33 -2.06
C ALA A 149 42.52 -19.81 -1.74
N LEU A 150 43.69 -20.34 -2.11
CA LEU A 150 44.08 -21.73 -1.84
C LEU A 150 44.35 -22.03 -0.36
N LYS A 151 44.52 -21.01 0.48
CA LYS A 151 44.83 -21.13 1.92
C LYS A 151 43.64 -20.75 2.82
N LEU A 152 42.48 -20.44 2.23
CA LEU A 152 41.29 -20.05 2.99
C LEU A 152 40.80 -21.18 3.88
N MET A 153 40.40 -20.81 5.09
CA MET A 153 39.68 -21.66 6.02
C MET A 153 38.17 -21.41 5.90
N ASN A 154 37.36 -22.37 6.38
CA ASN A 154 35.89 -22.32 6.24
C ASN A 154 35.24 -21.06 6.84
N ASP A 155 35.78 -20.54 7.95
CA ASP A 155 35.30 -19.32 8.61
C ASP A 155 35.62 -18.04 7.81
N GLN A 156 36.70 -18.05 7.02
CA GLN A 156 37.08 -16.94 6.15
C GLN A 156 36.22 -16.89 4.89
N LEU A 157 35.86 -18.06 4.34
CA LEU A 157 34.94 -18.17 3.20
C LEU A 157 33.60 -17.48 3.49
N PHE A 158 33.08 -17.62 4.72
CA PHE A 158 31.83 -17.00 5.13
C PHE A 158 31.78 -15.48 4.90
N TYR A 159 32.90 -14.77 5.08
CA TYR A 159 32.93 -13.32 4.82
C TYR A 159 33.02 -12.99 3.34
N LEU A 160 33.78 -13.76 2.56
CA LEU A 160 33.93 -13.52 1.12
C LEU A 160 32.66 -13.86 0.34
N GLU A 161 31.82 -14.75 0.88
CA GLU A 161 30.48 -15.05 0.35
C GLU A 161 29.42 -14.00 0.73
N SER A 162 29.73 -13.06 1.64
CA SER A 162 28.79 -12.00 1.97
C SER A 162 28.78 -10.95 0.88
N ASP A 163 27.62 -10.73 0.24
CA ASP A 163 27.42 -9.70 -0.79
C ASP A 163 27.96 -8.33 -0.35
N VAL A 164 27.64 -7.89 0.88
CA VAL A 164 28.13 -6.62 1.45
C VAL A 164 29.66 -6.53 1.46
N ILE A 165 30.35 -7.59 1.90
CA ILE A 165 31.82 -7.59 2.00
C ILE A 165 32.43 -7.64 0.60
N ARG A 166 31.87 -8.46 -0.29
CA ARG A 166 32.31 -8.55 -1.67
C ARG A 166 32.13 -7.22 -2.40
N ASP A 167 31.00 -6.54 -2.24
CA ASP A 167 30.75 -5.23 -2.83
C ASP A 167 31.75 -4.18 -2.34
N LEU A 168 32.07 -4.19 -1.05
CA LEU A 168 33.11 -3.32 -0.48
C LEU A 168 34.50 -3.64 -1.06
N ILE A 169 34.80 -4.90 -1.37
CA ILE A 169 36.05 -5.29 -2.02
C ILE A 169 36.07 -4.86 -3.48
N MET A 170 34.99 -5.11 -4.22
CA MET A 170 34.87 -4.76 -5.63
C MET A 170 34.95 -3.24 -5.87
N THR A 171 34.49 -2.45 -4.89
CA THR A 171 34.53 -0.97 -4.90
C THR A 171 35.78 -0.37 -4.26
N ASP A 172 36.83 -1.16 -4.00
CA ASP A 172 38.11 -0.71 -3.41
C ASP A 172 38.01 -0.10 -2.00
N LYS A 173 36.87 -0.25 -1.32
CA LYS A 173 36.67 0.21 0.07
C LYS A 173 37.25 -0.76 1.10
N LEU A 174 37.48 -2.02 0.70
CA LEU A 174 38.03 -3.09 1.53
C LEU A 174 39.00 -3.94 0.71
N LEU A 175 40.16 -4.27 1.27
CA LEU A 175 41.05 -5.27 0.69
C LEU A 175 40.61 -6.67 1.12
N ALA A 176 40.64 -7.65 0.21
CA ALA A 176 40.26 -9.03 0.52
C ALA A 176 41.15 -9.62 1.64
N GLU A 177 42.44 -9.26 1.67
CA GLU A 177 43.39 -9.64 2.73
C GLU A 177 42.95 -9.18 4.11
N LYS A 178 42.26 -8.04 4.20
CA LYS A 178 41.72 -7.57 5.47
C LYS A 178 40.45 -8.36 5.83
N ALA A 179 39.58 -8.63 4.84
CA ALA A 179 38.32 -9.35 5.05
C ALA A 179 38.52 -10.75 5.65
N ILE A 180 39.51 -11.49 5.16
CA ILE A 180 39.82 -12.84 5.65
C ILE A 180 40.39 -12.87 7.08
N ASN A 181 40.79 -11.71 7.60
CA ASN A 181 41.36 -11.55 8.95
C ASN A 181 40.39 -10.84 9.91
N PHE A 182 39.10 -10.77 9.56
CA PHE A 182 38.10 -10.21 10.44
C PHE A 182 37.93 -11.05 11.70
N THR A 183 37.79 -10.37 12.84
CA THR A 183 37.21 -11.01 14.02
C THR A 183 35.72 -11.26 13.75
N THR A 184 35.14 -12.29 14.37
CA THR A 184 33.71 -12.61 14.22
C THR A 184 32.83 -11.38 14.37
N ARG A 185 33.11 -10.63 15.44
CA ARG A 185 32.37 -9.42 15.80
C ARG A 185 32.60 -8.26 14.83
N GLY A 186 33.84 -8.04 14.41
CA GLY A 186 34.16 -6.95 13.47
C GLY A 186 33.51 -7.16 12.11
N GLY A 187 33.57 -8.38 11.59
CA GLY A 187 32.93 -8.74 10.31
C GLY A 187 31.40 -8.60 10.37
N GLU A 188 30.77 -9.00 11.48
CA GLU A 188 29.33 -8.76 11.69
C GLU A 188 28.98 -7.27 11.68
N TYR A 189 29.78 -6.41 12.31
CA TYR A 189 29.47 -4.99 12.44
C TYR A 189 29.48 -4.23 11.11
N ILE A 190 30.37 -4.61 10.18
CA ILE A 190 30.40 -4.05 8.83
C ILE A 190 29.12 -4.42 8.07
N ARG A 191 28.66 -5.67 8.22
CA ARG A 191 27.49 -6.22 7.51
C ARG A 191 26.15 -5.72 8.02
N LEU A 192 26.15 -4.98 9.13
CA LEU A 192 24.93 -4.33 9.60
C LEU A 192 24.58 -3.21 8.61
N GLN A 193 23.35 -3.25 8.09
CA GLN A 193 22.84 -2.31 7.08
C GLN A 193 23.15 -0.84 7.41
N TYR A 194 23.11 -0.48 8.70
CA TYR A 194 23.35 0.88 9.14
C TYR A 194 24.83 1.30 9.13
N THR A 195 25.76 0.37 9.30
CA THR A 195 27.20 0.61 9.16
C THR A 195 27.59 0.60 7.68
N GLU A 196 27.12 -0.40 6.95
CA GLU A 196 27.29 -0.53 5.50
C GLU A 196 26.86 0.73 4.76
N ASN A 197 25.68 1.28 5.06
CA ASN A 197 25.16 2.49 4.42
C ASN A 197 26.10 3.69 4.62
N LEU A 198 26.70 3.83 5.80
CA LEU A 198 27.65 4.91 6.07
C LEU A 198 28.98 4.69 5.35
N ILE A 199 29.44 3.44 5.20
CA ILE A 199 30.66 3.10 4.47
C ILE A 199 30.50 3.32 2.96
N THR A 200 29.40 2.83 2.40
CA THR A 200 29.10 2.97 0.98
C THR A 200 28.97 4.45 0.57
N LYS A 201 28.51 5.32 1.48
CA LYS A 201 28.44 6.79 1.29
C LYS A 201 29.73 7.55 1.60
N ASP A 202 30.85 6.87 1.90
CA ASP A 202 32.14 7.49 2.26
C ASP A 202 32.09 8.40 3.50
N LEU A 203 31.15 8.12 4.42
CA LEU A 203 31.00 8.84 5.68
C LEU A 203 31.68 8.12 6.86
N PHE A 204 32.05 6.86 6.65
CA PHE A 204 32.66 6.00 7.65
C PHE A 204 33.59 4.99 6.99
N THR A 205 34.77 4.74 7.52
CA THR A 205 35.69 3.77 6.91
C THR A 205 35.48 2.36 7.47
N VAL A 206 35.83 1.34 6.69
CA VAL A 206 35.82 -0.05 7.17
C VAL A 206 36.74 -0.25 8.38
N THR A 207 37.88 0.46 8.41
CA THR A 207 38.83 0.35 9.52
C THR A 207 38.25 0.92 10.81
N GLU A 208 37.50 2.02 10.74
CA GLU A 208 36.78 2.54 11.91
C GLU A 208 35.65 1.60 12.33
N ALA A 209 34.91 1.03 11.38
CA ALA A 209 33.82 0.10 11.65
C ALA A 209 34.27 -1.15 12.43
N LEU A 210 35.42 -1.72 12.05
CA LEU A 210 36.01 -2.88 12.74
C LEU A 210 36.36 -2.61 14.20
N ASN A 211 36.64 -1.36 14.56
CA ASN A 211 37.08 -0.94 15.88
C ASN A 211 35.94 -0.38 16.75
N LEU A 212 34.69 -0.51 16.30
CA LEU A 212 33.54 -0.04 17.06
C LEU A 212 33.34 -0.85 18.35
N THR A 213 33.17 -0.13 19.45
CA THR A 213 32.62 -0.67 20.70
C THR A 213 31.10 -0.89 20.56
N PRO A 214 30.47 -1.73 21.41
CA PRO A 214 29.03 -1.97 21.29
C PRO A 214 28.20 -0.71 21.59
N GLU A 215 28.66 0.17 22.48
CA GLU A 215 27.98 1.44 22.79
C GLU A 215 28.02 2.40 21.59
N GLN A 216 29.18 2.53 20.95
CA GLN A 216 29.32 3.32 19.72
C GLN A 216 28.42 2.80 18.59
N LEU A 217 28.29 1.48 18.47
CA LEU A 217 27.37 0.87 17.50
C LEU A 217 25.90 1.21 17.81
N GLN A 218 25.49 1.19 19.09
CA GLN A 218 24.14 1.61 19.50
C GLN A 218 23.86 3.06 19.17
N ASN A 219 24.88 3.94 19.17
CA ASN A 219 24.72 5.33 18.74
C ASN A 219 24.40 5.46 17.26
N LEU A 220 24.89 4.55 16.40
CA LEU A 220 24.59 4.54 14.97
C LEU A 220 23.28 3.84 14.61
N ARG A 221 22.64 3.15 15.56
CA ARG A 221 21.44 2.34 15.32
C ARG A 221 20.17 3.14 15.00
N PRO A 222 19.89 4.32 15.58
CA PRO A 222 18.72 5.12 15.19
C PRO A 222 18.85 5.66 13.76
N LEU A 223 17.78 5.57 12.97
CA LEU A 223 17.77 6.10 11.60
C LEU A 223 17.99 7.61 11.58
N ALA A 224 17.32 8.34 12.47
CA ALA A 224 17.44 9.79 12.62
C ALA A 224 18.90 10.24 12.81
N ILE A 225 19.70 9.54 13.63
CA ILE A 225 21.12 9.86 13.80
C ILE A 225 21.90 9.68 12.50
N ARG A 226 21.61 8.62 11.74
CA ARG A 226 22.25 8.40 10.43
C ARG A 226 21.84 9.45 9.41
N GLU A 227 20.58 9.85 9.40
CA GLU A 227 20.09 10.95 8.55
C GLU A 227 20.85 12.25 8.85
N LEU A 228 21.10 12.57 10.12
CA LEU A 228 21.91 13.72 10.52
C LEU A 228 23.36 13.60 10.05
N ILE A 229 23.97 12.41 10.09
CA ILE A 229 25.33 12.17 9.58
C ILE A 229 25.36 12.36 8.06
N VAL A 230 24.41 11.78 7.34
CA VAL A 230 24.29 11.89 5.88
C VAL A 230 24.03 13.33 5.45
N ALA A 231 23.20 14.06 6.20
CA ALA A 231 22.95 15.49 5.99
C ALA A 231 24.12 16.39 6.43
N LYS A 232 25.23 15.81 6.92
CA LYS A 232 26.42 16.50 7.45
C LYS A 232 26.11 17.47 8.60
N LYS A 233 24.99 17.26 9.30
CA LYS A 233 24.59 18.03 10.49
C LYS A 233 25.22 17.47 11.76
N LEU A 234 25.53 16.17 11.79
CA LEU A 234 26.21 15.51 12.91
C LEU A 234 27.47 14.79 12.40
N PRO A 235 28.69 15.28 12.72
CA PRO A 235 29.91 14.56 12.39
C PRO A 235 29.94 13.16 13.01
N ILE A 236 30.37 12.15 12.25
CA ILE A 236 30.35 10.76 12.72
C ILE A 236 31.15 10.58 14.03
N GLN A 237 32.29 11.25 14.15
CA GLN A 237 33.12 11.20 15.36
C GLN A 237 32.39 11.73 16.61
N HIS A 238 31.44 12.65 16.43
CA HIS A 238 30.59 13.14 17.52
C HIS A 238 29.45 12.14 17.78
N ALA A 239 28.84 11.59 16.73
CA ALA A 239 27.81 10.54 16.87
C ALA A 239 28.31 9.34 17.69
N LEU A 240 29.54 8.90 17.45
CA LEU A 240 30.17 7.80 18.18
C LEU A 240 30.35 8.11 19.68
N LYS A 241 30.45 9.38 20.08
CA LYS A 241 30.69 9.82 21.46
C LYS A 241 29.43 10.25 22.21
N LEU A 242 28.25 10.11 21.60
CA LEU A 242 26.98 10.49 22.23
C LEU A 242 26.78 9.70 23.52
N THR A 243 26.32 10.39 24.57
CA THR A 243 25.79 9.74 25.75
C THR A 243 24.44 9.10 25.46
N GLY A 244 23.98 8.19 26.33
CA GLY A 244 22.66 7.56 26.17
C GLY A 244 21.51 8.58 26.12
N GLU A 245 21.60 9.70 26.83
CA GLU A 245 20.56 10.75 26.81
C GLU A 245 20.63 11.60 25.55
N GLN A 246 21.83 11.98 25.10
CA GLN A 246 22.01 12.68 23.82
C GLN A 246 21.54 11.82 22.64
N ARG A 247 21.83 10.51 22.66
CA ARG A 247 21.30 9.56 21.67
C ARG A 247 19.78 9.57 21.65
N LYS A 248 19.11 9.54 22.80
CA LYS A 248 17.64 9.59 22.87
C LYS A 248 17.10 10.92 22.32
N ASN A 249 17.77 12.05 22.58
CA ASN A 249 17.37 13.34 22.02
C ASN A 249 17.38 13.33 20.49
N LEU A 250 18.41 12.73 19.87
CA LEU A 250 18.56 12.70 18.42
C LEU A 250 17.88 11.50 17.72
N ALA A 251 17.30 10.56 18.47
CA ALA A 251 16.76 9.32 17.90
C ALA A 251 15.42 9.51 17.15
N TYR A 252 14.77 10.66 17.31
CA TYR A 252 13.42 10.91 16.78
C TYR A 252 13.45 11.69 15.47
N HIS A 253 12.58 11.28 14.54
CA HIS A 253 12.51 11.85 13.20
C HIS A 253 12.14 13.34 13.18
N ASP A 254 11.21 13.78 14.04
CA ASP A 254 10.79 15.19 14.06
C ASP A 254 11.92 16.11 14.52
N ILE A 255 12.68 15.70 15.54
CA ILE A 255 13.88 16.43 16.00
C ILE A 255 14.95 16.44 14.90
N CYS A 256 15.18 15.30 14.24
CA CYS A 256 16.08 15.21 13.08
C CYS A 256 15.70 16.21 11.98
N LYS A 257 14.41 16.27 11.62
CA LYS A 257 13.87 17.17 10.60
C LYS A 257 14.10 18.64 10.97
N LEU A 258 13.89 19.02 12.24
CA LEU A 258 14.14 20.38 12.72
C LEU A 258 15.63 20.76 12.61
N ILE A 259 16.55 19.82 12.88
CA ILE A 259 17.99 20.06 12.74
C ILE A 259 18.40 20.16 11.26
N ILE A 260 17.89 19.26 10.41
CA ILE A 260 18.20 19.25 8.97
C ILE A 260 17.72 20.54 8.30
N THR A 261 16.57 21.06 8.73
CA THR A 261 15.98 22.32 8.23
C THR A 261 16.50 23.57 8.93
N ASP A 262 17.55 23.45 9.76
CA ASP A 262 18.19 24.55 10.49
C ASP A 262 17.25 25.34 11.43
N GLN A 263 16.13 24.74 11.83
CA GLN A 263 15.21 25.33 12.80
C GLN A 263 15.69 25.10 14.24
N LEU A 264 16.32 23.95 14.52
CA LEU A 264 16.90 23.60 15.82
C LEU A 264 18.40 23.33 15.66
N SER A 265 19.26 24.02 16.42
CA SER A 265 20.69 23.75 16.37
C SER A 265 21.03 22.40 16.99
N LEU A 266 22.09 21.74 16.49
CA LEU A 266 22.55 20.47 17.04
C LEU A 266 22.92 20.61 18.53
N ASP A 267 23.60 21.69 18.93
CA ASP A 267 24.02 21.90 20.31
C ASP A 267 22.82 21.99 21.25
N HIS A 268 21.75 22.69 20.85
CA HIS A 268 20.52 22.75 21.63
C HIS A 268 19.84 21.37 21.67
N ALA A 269 19.75 20.67 20.53
CA ALA A 269 19.16 19.34 20.47
C ALA A 269 19.85 18.35 21.42
N LEU A 270 21.17 18.44 21.56
CA LEU A 270 21.95 17.60 22.48
C LEU A 270 21.65 17.89 23.96
N THR A 271 21.19 19.09 24.30
CA THR A 271 20.91 19.50 25.68
C THR A 271 19.42 19.55 26.03
N LEU A 272 18.53 19.11 25.13
CA LEU A 272 17.10 19.08 25.39
C LEU A 272 16.80 18.30 26.67
N THR A 273 15.98 18.92 27.51
CA THR A 273 15.36 18.26 28.66
C THR A 273 14.35 17.21 28.19
N TYR A 274 13.98 16.31 29.11
CA TYR A 274 12.93 15.32 28.85
C TYR A 274 11.62 15.99 28.38
N ARG A 275 11.23 17.12 28.99
CA ARG A 275 10.00 17.84 28.66
C ARG A 275 10.06 18.42 27.25
N GLU A 276 11.11 19.16 26.93
CA GLU A 276 11.29 19.77 25.61
C GLU A 276 11.29 18.70 24.51
N ARG A 277 12.05 17.60 24.71
CA ARG A 277 12.02 16.46 23.79
C ARG A 277 10.61 15.90 23.64
N SER A 278 9.89 15.68 24.74
CA SER A 278 8.52 15.15 24.70
C SER A 278 7.56 16.08 23.97
N ASN A 279 7.73 17.40 24.08
CA ASN A 279 6.92 18.37 23.37
C ASN A 279 7.17 18.29 21.86
N LEU A 280 8.44 18.23 21.42
CA LEU A 280 8.79 18.12 19.99
C LEU A 280 8.40 16.76 19.36
N MET A 281 8.15 15.74 20.18
CA MET A 281 7.64 14.45 19.73
C MET A 281 6.11 14.39 19.62
N SER A 282 5.40 15.40 20.12
CA SER A 282 3.93 15.45 20.07
C SER A 282 3.47 15.82 18.66
N SER A 283 2.54 15.02 18.12
CA SER A 283 1.96 15.26 16.80
C SER A 283 1.22 16.60 16.75
N GLU A 284 0.58 16.99 17.84
CA GLU A 284 -0.15 18.26 17.98
C GLU A 284 0.78 19.47 17.87
N VAL A 285 1.95 19.40 18.51
CA VAL A 285 2.99 20.42 18.43
C VAL A 285 3.53 20.51 17.00
N ASN A 286 3.85 19.38 16.39
CA ASN A 286 4.39 19.32 15.04
C ASN A 286 3.39 19.83 13.98
N GLU A 287 2.10 19.53 14.13
CA GLU A 287 1.02 20.04 13.28
C GLU A 287 0.94 21.58 13.33
N LEU A 288 0.91 22.14 14.54
CA LEU A 288 0.82 23.59 14.75
C LEU A 288 2.09 24.33 14.33
N MET A 289 3.26 23.72 14.49
CA MET A 289 4.52 24.25 13.95
C MET A 289 4.50 24.27 12.42
N ALA A 290 4.07 23.17 11.79
CA ALA A 290 3.96 23.09 10.33
C ALA A 290 2.95 24.10 9.75
N ALA A 291 1.87 24.39 10.48
CA ALA A 291 0.91 25.42 10.12
C ALA A 291 1.39 26.87 10.41
N ASN A 292 2.63 27.05 10.89
CA ASN A 292 3.18 28.33 11.35
C ASN A 292 2.29 29.02 12.40
N ARG A 293 1.70 28.24 13.30
CA ARG A 293 0.87 28.72 14.42
C ARG A 293 1.57 28.63 15.77
N LEU A 294 2.58 27.76 15.88
CA LEU A 294 3.43 27.59 17.06
C LEU A 294 4.89 27.77 16.65
N SER A 295 5.62 28.66 17.31
CA SER A 295 7.07 28.78 17.10
C SER A 295 7.84 27.70 17.85
N LEU A 296 9.06 27.39 17.41
CA LEU A 296 9.92 26.42 18.09
C LEU A 296 10.16 26.80 19.56
N GLN A 297 10.44 28.07 19.85
CA GLN A 297 10.68 28.52 21.23
C GLN A 297 9.46 28.24 22.12
N GLN A 298 8.26 28.54 21.62
CA GLN A 298 7.02 28.25 22.35
C GLN A 298 6.83 26.75 22.54
N ALA A 299 7.10 25.93 21.53
CA ALA A 299 7.00 24.47 21.62
C ALA A 299 7.91 23.89 22.70
N LEU A 300 9.14 24.40 22.82
CA LEU A 300 10.09 24.00 23.86
C LEU A 300 9.58 24.36 25.26
N GLU A 301 9.01 25.56 25.41
CA GLU A 301 8.55 26.11 26.70
C GLU A 301 7.17 25.61 27.15
N LEU A 302 6.46 24.84 26.32
CA LEU A 302 5.11 24.36 26.62
C LEU A 302 5.06 23.62 27.97
N THR A 303 4.15 24.06 28.83
CA THR A 303 3.81 23.34 30.05
C THR A 303 2.91 22.14 29.74
N PRO A 304 2.83 21.13 30.63
CA PRO A 304 1.91 20.02 30.43
C PRO A 304 0.44 20.43 30.27
N GLU A 305 0.00 21.48 30.97
CA GLU A 305 -1.35 22.03 30.88
C GLU A 305 -1.60 22.71 29.52
N GLN A 306 -0.65 23.51 29.05
CA GLN A 306 -0.75 24.12 27.72
C GLN A 306 -0.77 23.06 26.62
N LEU A 307 0.07 22.03 26.73
CA LEU A 307 0.06 20.91 25.79
C LEU A 307 -1.28 20.15 25.84
N HIS A 308 -1.86 19.96 27.04
CA HIS A 308 -3.17 19.34 27.20
C HIS A 308 -4.26 20.10 26.42
N ASN A 309 -4.26 21.43 26.50
CA ASN A 309 -5.22 22.27 25.78
C ASN A 309 -5.11 22.16 24.24
N LEU A 310 -3.94 21.76 23.71
CA LEU A 310 -3.73 21.57 22.27
C LEU A 310 -4.10 20.16 21.76
N ARG A 311 -4.40 19.21 22.66
CA ARG A 311 -4.74 17.81 22.30
C ARG A 311 -6.07 17.63 21.56
N PRO A 312 -7.13 18.41 21.82
CA PRO A 312 -8.36 18.26 21.05
C PRO A 312 -8.20 18.74 19.61
N LEU A 313 -8.70 17.96 18.64
CA LEU A 313 -8.64 18.30 17.22
C LEU A 313 -9.36 19.62 16.92
N ALA A 314 -10.55 19.83 17.50
CA ALA A 314 -11.33 21.06 17.34
C ALA A 314 -10.50 22.31 17.70
N ILE A 315 -9.71 22.27 18.77
CA ILE A 315 -8.84 23.38 19.16
C ILE A 315 -7.76 23.62 18.12
N ARG A 316 -7.09 22.56 17.64
CA ARG A 316 -6.05 22.70 16.60
C ARG A 316 -6.63 23.28 15.31
N GLU A 317 -7.78 22.79 14.86
CA GLU A 317 -8.45 23.29 13.67
C GLU A 317 -8.83 24.77 13.80
N LEU A 318 -9.36 25.19 14.95
CA LEU A 318 -9.64 26.60 15.22
C LEU A 318 -8.38 27.48 15.21
N ILE A 319 -7.25 26.97 15.70
CA ILE A 319 -5.96 27.67 15.66
C ILE A 319 -5.42 27.77 14.23
N VAL A 320 -5.45 26.66 13.47
CA VAL A 320 -5.00 26.60 12.07
C VAL A 320 -5.85 27.54 11.21
N ALA A 321 -7.17 27.52 11.37
CA ALA A 321 -8.12 28.43 10.72
C ALA A 321 -8.01 29.89 11.18
N ASN A 322 -7.08 30.20 12.11
CA ASN A 322 -6.85 31.53 12.67
C ASN A 322 -8.09 32.13 13.37
N LYS A 323 -8.99 31.28 13.86
CA LYS A 323 -10.16 31.67 14.66
C LYS A 323 -9.80 31.76 16.14
N LEU A 324 -8.93 30.87 16.62
CA LEU A 324 -8.42 30.86 18.00
C LEU A 324 -6.93 31.24 18.03
N PRO A 325 -6.55 32.42 18.56
CA PRO A 325 -5.14 32.75 18.76
C PRO A 325 -4.48 31.73 19.72
N ILE A 326 -3.29 31.24 19.37
CA ILE A 326 -2.61 30.20 20.16
C ILE A 326 -2.35 30.63 21.62
N GLN A 327 -2.11 31.93 21.84
CA GLN A 327 -1.90 32.51 23.16
C GLN A 327 -3.13 32.42 24.07
N HIS A 328 -4.33 32.41 23.47
CA HIS A 328 -5.57 32.17 24.21
C HIS A 328 -5.78 30.68 24.44
N ALA A 329 -5.45 29.82 23.47
CA ALA A 329 -5.53 28.37 23.64
C ALA A 329 -4.71 27.89 24.86
N PHE A 330 -3.53 28.47 25.08
CA PHE A 330 -2.69 28.19 26.25
C PHE A 330 -3.31 28.50 27.61
N LYS A 331 -4.37 29.31 27.65
CA LYS A 331 -5.00 29.81 28.88
C LYS A 331 -6.44 29.36 29.02
N LEU A 332 -6.92 28.45 28.16
CA LEU A 332 -8.27 27.92 28.26
C LEU A 332 -8.44 27.21 29.59
N THR A 333 -9.55 27.52 30.26
CA THR A 333 -10.02 26.71 31.38
C THR A 333 -10.65 25.42 30.85
N GLU A 334 -10.80 24.41 31.72
CA GLU A 334 -11.51 23.17 31.40
C GLU A 334 -12.94 23.41 30.86
N GLU A 335 -13.66 24.39 31.39
CA GLU A 335 -15.01 24.75 30.90
C GLU A 335 -14.95 25.32 29.48
N GLN A 336 -14.00 26.23 29.22
CA GLN A 336 -13.83 26.82 27.89
C GLN A 336 -13.36 25.79 26.87
N LEU A 337 -12.45 24.90 27.26
CA LEU A 337 -11.97 23.80 26.43
C LEU A 337 -13.15 22.90 26.05
N ARG A 338 -13.99 22.51 27.02
CA ARG A 338 -15.20 21.71 26.79
C ARG A 338 -16.18 22.41 25.86
N ASN A 339 -16.44 23.69 26.06
CA ASN A 339 -17.34 24.45 25.21
C ASN A 339 -16.86 24.49 23.76
N LEU A 340 -15.58 24.81 23.52
CA LEU A 340 -15.03 24.85 22.17
C LEU A 340 -14.93 23.47 21.50
N CYS A 341 -14.89 22.40 22.30
CA CYS A 341 -14.91 21.02 21.81
C CYS A 341 -16.33 20.45 21.64
N SER A 342 -17.39 21.17 22.01
CA SER A 342 -18.76 20.77 21.67
C SER A 342 -18.94 20.88 20.15
N PRO A 343 -19.42 19.83 19.47
CA PRO A 343 -19.62 19.85 18.02
C PRO A 343 -20.48 21.04 17.56
N GLU A 344 -21.53 21.36 18.29
CA GLU A 344 -22.48 22.43 17.96
C GLU A 344 -21.85 23.81 18.10
N VAL A 345 -21.10 24.04 19.18
CA VAL A 345 -20.38 25.31 19.39
C VAL A 345 -19.26 25.45 18.35
N TYR A 346 -18.50 24.39 18.09
CA TYR A 346 -17.48 24.37 17.05
C TYR A 346 -18.05 24.73 15.69
N GLU A 347 -19.20 24.16 15.34
CA GLU A 347 -19.89 24.41 14.08
C GLU A 347 -20.42 25.84 13.95
N PHE A 348 -21.01 26.38 15.00
CA PHE A 348 -21.39 27.79 15.01
C PHE A 348 -20.19 28.73 14.84
N ILE A 349 -19.02 28.35 15.39
CA ILE A 349 -17.78 29.09 15.16
C ILE A 349 -17.30 28.94 13.71
N THR A 350 -17.36 27.74 13.13
CA THR A 350 -16.86 27.49 11.76
C THR A 350 -17.74 28.15 10.69
N THR A 351 -19.06 28.12 10.86
CA THR A 351 -20.05 28.79 10.01
C THR A 351 -20.14 30.31 10.22
N GLY A 352 -19.47 30.83 11.26
CA GLY A 352 -19.39 32.27 11.55
C GLY A 352 -20.61 32.83 12.27
N GLN A 353 -21.53 31.97 12.72
CA GLN A 353 -22.72 32.35 13.50
C GLN A 353 -22.38 32.69 14.95
N LEU A 354 -21.26 32.19 15.47
CA LEU A 354 -20.74 32.48 16.81
C LEU A 354 -19.28 32.90 16.74
N SER A 355 -18.93 34.05 17.34
CA SER A 355 -17.52 34.41 17.49
C SER A 355 -16.85 33.61 18.61
N ILE A 356 -15.54 33.39 18.50
CA ILE A 356 -14.75 32.72 19.56
C ILE A 356 -14.92 33.40 20.91
N GLN A 357 -14.97 34.74 20.95
CA GLN A 357 -15.13 35.48 22.20
C GLN A 357 -16.49 35.26 22.86
N GLN A 358 -17.53 34.99 22.06
CA GLN A 358 -18.83 34.61 22.58
C GLN A 358 -18.81 33.15 23.06
N ALA A 359 -18.24 32.23 22.27
CA ALA A 359 -18.13 30.82 22.62
C ALA A 359 -17.39 30.59 23.96
N LEU A 360 -16.31 31.35 24.19
CA LEU A 360 -15.54 31.29 25.44
C LEU A 360 -16.28 31.78 26.68
N LYS A 361 -17.41 32.47 26.52
CA LYS A 361 -18.25 32.99 27.61
C LYS A 361 -19.52 32.19 27.83
N LEU A 362 -19.78 31.18 27.00
CA LEU A 362 -20.94 30.34 27.16
C LEU A 362 -20.84 29.59 28.50
N THR A 363 -21.93 29.61 29.24
CA THR A 363 -22.11 28.67 30.35
C THR A 363 -22.53 27.31 29.81
N TYR A 364 -22.31 26.26 30.58
CA TYR A 364 -22.80 24.92 30.26
C TYR A 364 -24.28 24.90 29.83
N LYS A 365 -25.14 25.67 30.51
CA LYS A 365 -26.57 25.75 30.20
C LYS A 365 -26.84 26.37 28.83
N GLN A 366 -26.09 27.41 28.46
CA GLN A 366 -26.25 28.07 27.16
C GLN A 366 -25.74 27.20 26.00
N CYS A 367 -24.66 26.43 26.21
CA CYS A 367 -24.23 25.42 25.24
C CYS A 367 -25.35 24.39 25.02
N TYR A 368 -26.00 23.94 26.09
CA TYR A 368 -27.12 23.00 26.00
C TYR A 368 -28.35 23.62 25.31
N GLU A 369 -28.68 24.87 25.61
CA GLU A 369 -29.79 25.60 24.96
C GLU A 369 -29.54 25.82 23.46
N LEU A 370 -28.29 26.05 23.04
CA LEU A 370 -27.90 26.14 21.62
C LEU A 370 -28.16 24.84 20.86
N VAL A 371 -27.87 23.69 21.47
CA VAL A 371 -28.19 22.37 20.91
C VAL A 371 -29.71 22.22 20.71
N HIS A 372 -30.53 22.69 21.66
CA HIS A 372 -31.99 22.62 21.56
C HIS A 372 -32.60 23.58 20.52
N MET A 373 -32.02 24.76 20.32
CA MET A 373 -32.46 25.69 19.28
C MET A 373 -32.24 25.12 17.87
N LEU A 374 -31.14 24.39 17.65
CA LEU A 374 -30.89 23.67 16.39
C LEU A 374 -31.95 22.60 16.13
N ALA A 375 -32.28 21.80 17.15
CA ALA A 375 -33.34 20.81 17.06
C ALA A 375 -34.71 21.42 16.71
N THR A 376 -34.98 22.63 17.19
CA THR A 376 -36.22 23.37 16.88
C THR A 376 -36.23 23.90 15.45
N ALA A 377 -35.14 24.50 14.97
CA ALA A 377 -35.04 24.98 13.59
C ALA A 377 -35.15 23.83 12.56
N GLN A 378 -34.68 22.63 12.91
CA GLN A 378 -34.83 21.42 12.09
C GLN A 378 -36.31 21.00 11.95
N LYS A 379 -37.09 21.12 13.02
CA LYS A 379 -38.54 20.88 13.02
C LYS A 379 -39.27 21.84 12.10
N ASP A 380 -39.00 23.14 12.20
CA ASP A 380 -39.67 24.19 11.40
C ASP A 380 -39.44 24.00 9.89
N PHE A 381 -38.23 23.58 9.50
CA PHE A 381 -37.92 23.28 8.10
C PHE A 381 -38.71 22.06 7.57
N LEU A 382 -38.80 20.99 8.37
CA LEU A 382 -39.56 19.80 7.98
C LEU A 382 -41.06 20.09 7.89
N GLU A 383 -41.58 20.96 8.77
CA GLU A 383 -42.98 21.41 8.72
C GLU A 383 -43.28 22.11 7.38
N THR A 384 -42.34 22.92 6.88
CA THR A 384 -42.46 23.60 5.59
C THR A 384 -42.45 22.62 4.41
N LEU A 385 -41.63 21.57 4.48
CA LEU A 385 -41.43 20.65 3.36
C LEU A 385 -42.57 19.61 3.23
N ILE A 386 -43.05 19.08 4.36
CA ILE A 386 -43.94 17.91 4.40
C ILE A 386 -45.14 18.11 5.34
N GLY A 387 -45.12 19.08 6.26
CA GLY A 387 -46.11 19.20 7.35
C GLY A 387 -47.49 19.70 6.93
N SER A 388 -48.42 19.75 7.88
CA SER A 388 -49.69 20.48 7.73
C SER A 388 -49.90 21.31 8.97
N THR A 389 -49.92 22.64 8.85
CA THR A 389 -50.02 23.54 9.99
C THR A 389 -51.27 24.41 9.91
N LEU A 390 -51.86 24.69 11.07
CA LEU A 390 -53.03 25.55 11.21
C LEU A 390 -52.58 27.02 11.13
N VAL A 391 -53.03 27.75 10.11
CA VAL A 391 -52.75 29.18 9.95
C VAL A 391 -54.04 29.97 10.17
N THR A 392 -54.07 30.78 11.23
CA THR A 392 -55.20 31.65 11.55
C THR A 392 -54.99 33.05 10.97
N THR A 393 -55.58 33.31 9.81
CA THR A 393 -55.78 34.67 9.30
C THR A 393 -57.20 35.13 9.63
N SER A 394 -57.38 36.43 9.87
CA SER A 394 -58.49 37.03 10.63
C SER A 394 -59.91 36.91 10.06
N GLU A 395 -60.24 35.93 9.22
CA GLU A 395 -61.64 35.61 8.91
C GLU A 395 -61.90 34.16 8.42
N GLU A 396 -60.89 33.33 8.14
CA GLU A 396 -61.08 31.90 7.84
C GLU A 396 -59.86 31.09 8.34
N THR A 397 -60.11 29.93 8.92
CA THR A 397 -59.06 28.99 9.35
C THR A 397 -58.55 28.25 8.11
N HIS A 398 -57.30 28.50 7.71
CA HIS A 398 -56.67 27.82 6.58
C HIS A 398 -55.56 26.89 7.05
N TYR A 399 -55.43 25.74 6.39
CA TYR A 399 -54.33 24.81 6.62
C TYR A 399 -53.29 25.03 5.53
N GLU A 400 -52.07 25.39 5.93
CA GLU A 400 -50.92 25.42 5.03
C GLU A 400 -50.33 24.01 5.00
N TRP A 401 -50.23 23.41 3.81
CA TRP A 401 -49.62 22.11 3.65
C TRP A 401 -48.22 22.29 3.10
N GLY A 402 -47.29 21.48 3.58
CA GLY A 402 -45.96 21.39 3.03
C GLY A 402 -46.05 20.98 1.56
N ILE A 403 -45.05 21.38 0.79
CA ILE A 403 -45.04 21.35 -0.68
C ILE A 403 -45.51 19.99 -1.25
N TYR A 404 -45.10 18.88 -0.61
CA TYR A 404 -45.50 17.54 -1.07
C TYR A 404 -46.93 17.15 -0.67
N LEU A 405 -47.41 17.52 0.52
CA LEU A 405 -48.78 17.23 0.90
C LEU A 405 -49.79 18.11 0.15
N ASP A 406 -49.43 19.36 -0.16
CA ASP A 406 -50.23 20.23 -1.04
C ASP A 406 -50.42 19.60 -2.42
N SER A 407 -49.33 19.06 -2.97
CA SER A 407 -49.35 18.34 -4.26
C SER A 407 -50.23 17.08 -4.19
N VAL A 408 -50.22 16.36 -3.06
CA VAL A 408 -51.10 15.20 -2.83
C VAL A 408 -52.56 15.61 -2.72
N LYS A 409 -52.84 16.67 -1.98
CA LYS A 409 -54.19 17.18 -1.71
C LYS A 409 -54.85 17.73 -2.97
N SER A 410 -54.14 18.56 -3.72
CA SER A 410 -54.64 19.29 -4.90
C SER A 410 -54.90 18.42 -6.14
N TYR A 411 -54.44 17.16 -6.15
CA TYR A 411 -54.62 16.29 -7.31
C TYR A 411 -56.03 15.70 -7.39
N ASP A 412 -56.85 16.11 -8.36
CA ASP A 412 -58.25 15.66 -8.46
C ASP A 412 -58.46 14.31 -9.18
N GLY A 413 -57.40 13.66 -9.66
CA GLY A 413 -57.50 12.46 -10.48
C GLY A 413 -57.76 11.15 -9.73
N VAL A 414 -57.85 11.18 -8.39
CA VAL A 414 -58.24 10.07 -7.50
C VAL A 414 -59.06 10.60 -6.32
N ASP A 415 -59.89 9.72 -5.74
CA ASP A 415 -60.68 10.03 -4.56
C ASP A 415 -59.84 10.19 -3.27
N LEU A 416 -60.46 10.80 -2.26
CA LEU A 416 -59.84 11.14 -0.99
C LEU A 416 -59.34 9.90 -0.22
N GLY A 417 -60.12 8.80 -0.23
CA GLY A 417 -59.72 7.54 0.39
C GLY A 417 -58.47 6.95 -0.24
N THR A 418 -58.33 7.04 -1.57
CA THR A 418 -57.12 6.63 -2.29
C THR A 418 -55.92 7.51 -1.91
N LYS A 419 -56.08 8.83 -1.82
CA LYS A 419 -54.99 9.73 -1.37
C LYS A 419 -54.47 9.35 0.01
N ILE A 420 -55.38 9.16 0.96
CA ILE A 420 -55.04 8.81 2.35
C ILE A 420 -54.39 7.44 2.43
N LEU A 421 -54.92 6.43 1.72
CA LEU A 421 -54.34 5.08 1.70
C LEU A 421 -52.86 5.11 1.28
N TYR A 422 -52.55 5.91 0.27
CA TYR A 422 -51.18 5.99 -0.24
C TYR A 422 -50.25 6.84 0.63
N LEU A 423 -50.77 7.84 1.35
CA LEU A 423 -50.02 8.51 2.42
C LEU A 423 -49.68 7.55 3.56
N GLU A 424 -50.63 6.73 4.01
CA GLU A 424 -50.38 5.69 5.04
C GLU A 424 -49.34 4.68 4.57
N LYS A 425 -49.48 4.17 3.34
CA LYS A 425 -48.52 3.26 2.74
C LYS A 425 -47.12 3.89 2.63
N SER A 426 -47.02 5.20 2.40
CA SER A 426 -45.73 5.90 2.27
C SER A 426 -44.86 5.88 3.54
N ILE A 427 -45.46 5.70 4.72
CA ILE A 427 -44.74 5.62 6.00
C ILE A 427 -44.77 4.23 6.64
N THR A 428 -45.46 3.26 6.03
CA THR A 428 -45.61 1.90 6.56
C THR A 428 -45.00 0.81 5.66
N GLN A 429 -44.89 1.04 4.36
CA GLN A 429 -44.28 0.10 3.41
C GLN A 429 -42.83 0.47 3.12
N ASP A 430 -41.96 -0.53 3.08
CA ASP A 430 -40.58 -0.33 2.60
C ASP A 430 -40.57 0.14 1.14
N CYS A 431 -39.46 0.75 0.74
CA CYS A 431 -39.33 1.44 -0.53
C CYS A 431 -39.68 0.57 -1.74
N GLN A 432 -39.23 -0.69 -1.75
CA GLN A 432 -39.46 -1.58 -2.89
C GLN A 432 -40.93 -2.00 -3.00
N THR A 433 -41.55 -2.30 -1.86
CA THR A 433 -42.99 -2.62 -1.78
C THR A 433 -43.85 -1.43 -2.15
N PHE A 434 -43.49 -0.24 -1.68
CA PHE A 434 -44.25 0.99 -1.93
C PHE A 434 -44.19 1.40 -3.40
N LEU A 435 -43.01 1.32 -4.04
CA LEU A 435 -42.86 1.60 -5.47
C LEU A 435 -43.78 0.73 -6.32
N ASN A 436 -43.88 -0.57 -6.03
CA ASN A 436 -44.77 -1.48 -6.76
C ASN A 436 -46.25 -1.11 -6.57
N THR A 437 -46.59 -0.49 -5.45
CA THR A 437 -47.94 -0.01 -5.18
C THR A 437 -48.23 1.29 -5.92
N LEU A 438 -47.24 2.17 -6.09
CA LEU A 438 -47.34 3.41 -6.89
C LEU A 438 -47.57 3.15 -8.37
N ASP A 439 -47.01 2.08 -8.95
CA ASP A 439 -47.26 1.71 -10.36
C ASP A 439 -48.75 1.60 -10.68
N LYS A 440 -49.55 1.21 -9.69
CA LYS A 440 -51.00 1.04 -9.83
C LYS A 440 -51.76 2.37 -9.90
N LEU A 441 -51.12 3.51 -9.63
CA LEU A 441 -51.69 4.85 -9.75
C LEU A 441 -51.34 5.54 -11.07
N TYR A 442 -50.38 4.99 -11.82
CA TYR A 442 -49.95 5.56 -13.09
C TYR A 442 -51.02 5.34 -14.16
N LYS A 443 -51.38 6.42 -14.86
CA LYS A 443 -52.38 6.43 -15.93
C LYS A 443 -51.71 6.83 -17.26
N PRO A 444 -51.14 5.88 -18.03
CA PRO A 444 -50.39 6.19 -19.26
C PRO A 444 -51.22 6.87 -20.36
N GLU A 445 -52.54 6.72 -20.33
CA GLU A 445 -53.48 7.31 -21.28
C GLU A 445 -53.65 8.83 -21.14
N LEU A 446 -53.19 9.44 -20.04
CA LEU A 446 -53.26 10.88 -19.83
C LEU A 446 -52.22 11.63 -20.69
N ILE A 447 -52.58 12.83 -21.15
CA ILE A 447 -51.69 13.72 -21.93
C ILE A 447 -51.71 15.15 -21.37
N GLY A 448 -50.65 15.91 -21.66
CA GLY A 448 -50.53 17.33 -21.25
C GLY A 448 -50.57 17.51 -19.72
N ALA A 449 -51.23 18.59 -19.26
CA ALA A 449 -51.30 18.97 -17.85
C ALA A 449 -51.89 17.88 -16.94
N ALA A 450 -52.82 17.06 -17.43
CA ALA A 450 -53.40 15.96 -16.65
C ALA A 450 -52.39 14.84 -16.38
N LYS A 451 -51.48 14.58 -17.33
CA LYS A 451 -50.38 13.62 -17.14
C LYS A 451 -49.36 14.16 -16.13
N GLU A 452 -49.01 15.44 -16.25
CA GLU A 452 -48.08 16.10 -15.34
C GLU A 452 -48.62 16.08 -13.90
N ALA A 453 -49.89 16.42 -13.70
CA ALA A 453 -50.54 16.34 -12.39
C ALA A 453 -50.56 14.92 -11.80
N ASN A 454 -50.79 13.87 -12.61
CA ASN A 454 -50.70 12.48 -12.16
C ASN A 454 -49.27 12.09 -11.75
N LEU A 455 -48.26 12.50 -12.52
CA LEU A 455 -46.87 12.23 -12.20
C LEU A 455 -46.39 12.98 -10.96
N ASP A 456 -46.79 14.24 -10.77
CA ASP A 456 -46.39 15.04 -9.61
C ASP A 456 -47.04 14.53 -8.31
N PHE A 457 -48.29 14.06 -8.39
CA PHE A 457 -48.94 13.32 -7.31
C PHE A 457 -48.14 12.07 -6.90
N ILE A 458 -47.78 11.22 -7.87
CA ILE A 458 -47.01 9.99 -7.63
C ILE A 458 -45.60 10.31 -7.09
N ARG A 459 -44.93 11.32 -7.66
CA ARG A 459 -43.61 11.78 -7.20
C ARG A 459 -43.66 12.26 -5.76
N SER A 460 -44.68 13.03 -5.38
CA SER A 460 -44.83 13.54 -4.02
C SER A 460 -44.95 12.41 -3.00
N LEU A 461 -45.76 11.38 -3.31
CA LEU A 461 -45.88 10.18 -2.47
C LEU A 461 -44.55 9.41 -2.37
N LYS A 462 -43.85 9.22 -3.50
CA LYS A 462 -42.52 8.59 -3.52
C LYS A 462 -41.51 9.35 -2.67
N THR A 463 -41.46 10.67 -2.80
CA THR A 463 -40.53 11.52 -2.05
C THR A 463 -40.76 11.45 -0.55
N ILE A 464 -42.03 11.43 -0.11
CA ILE A 464 -42.36 11.22 1.32
C ILE A 464 -41.83 9.87 1.81
N ASN A 465 -42.01 8.80 1.05
CA ASN A 465 -41.50 7.46 1.41
C ASN A 465 -39.97 7.39 1.42
N ASP A 466 -39.29 7.97 0.43
CA ASP A 466 -37.84 8.01 0.36
C ASP A 466 -37.22 8.81 1.49
N LEU A 467 -37.84 9.94 1.87
CA LEU A 467 -37.44 10.69 3.05
C LEU A 467 -37.57 9.84 4.32
N PHE A 468 -38.69 9.13 4.48
CA PHE A 468 -38.95 8.33 5.68
C PHE A 468 -38.05 7.10 5.82
N PHE A 469 -37.87 6.32 4.75
CA PHE A 469 -37.19 5.02 4.83
C PHE A 469 -35.73 5.06 4.39
N ASN A 470 -35.43 5.78 3.31
CA ASN A 470 -34.09 5.84 2.73
C ASN A 470 -33.28 7.05 3.15
N ASN A 471 -33.91 8.05 3.78
CA ASN A 471 -33.30 9.34 4.06
C ASN A 471 -32.73 9.97 2.78
N LYS A 472 -33.51 10.01 1.69
CA LYS A 472 -33.02 10.49 0.39
C LYS A 472 -33.87 11.61 -0.15
N VAL A 473 -33.22 12.58 -0.78
CA VAL A 473 -33.85 13.64 -1.56
C VAL A 473 -33.26 13.66 -2.95
N HIS A 474 -34.14 13.77 -3.94
CA HIS A 474 -33.76 13.95 -5.32
C HIS A 474 -33.78 15.43 -5.68
N TYR A 475 -32.68 15.92 -6.21
CA TYR A 475 -32.56 17.28 -6.73
C TYR A 475 -32.51 17.26 -8.24
N ASP A 476 -33.13 18.31 -8.78
CA ASP A 476 -33.00 18.70 -10.16
C ASP A 476 -32.02 19.87 -10.22
N ASN A 477 -30.73 19.56 -10.42
CA ASN A 477 -29.71 20.60 -10.50
C ASN A 477 -29.36 20.89 -11.95
N PHE A 478 -29.38 22.18 -12.30
CA PHE A 478 -28.85 22.67 -13.56
C PHE A 478 -27.38 23.07 -13.35
N LEU A 479 -26.47 22.28 -13.92
CA LEU A 479 -25.08 22.68 -14.11
C LEU A 479 -24.93 23.08 -15.58
N GLY A 480 -25.27 24.35 -15.86
CA GLY A 480 -25.36 24.86 -17.22
C GLY A 480 -26.60 24.32 -17.96
N ALA A 481 -26.43 23.84 -19.20
CA ALA A 481 -27.53 23.35 -20.05
C ALA A 481 -27.91 21.87 -19.83
N CYS A 482 -27.22 21.15 -18.93
CA CYS A 482 -27.54 19.76 -18.61
C CYS A 482 -28.27 19.67 -17.26
N ARG A 483 -29.40 18.97 -17.29
CA ARG A 483 -30.21 18.62 -16.13
C ARG A 483 -29.62 17.37 -15.50
N ILE A 484 -29.06 17.48 -14.28
CA ILE A 484 -28.47 16.36 -13.56
C ILE A 484 -29.37 16.01 -12.38
N TYR A 485 -29.95 14.81 -12.41
CA TYR A 485 -30.65 14.24 -11.26
C TYR A 485 -29.62 13.76 -10.25
N ALA A 486 -29.50 14.47 -9.13
CA ALA A 486 -28.59 14.09 -8.04
C ALA A 486 -29.40 13.67 -6.81
N GLU A 487 -29.10 12.50 -6.27
CA GLU A 487 -29.69 11.99 -5.03
C GLU A 487 -28.73 12.26 -3.88
N ARG A 488 -29.23 12.83 -2.77
CA ARG A 488 -28.44 13.09 -1.56
C ARG A 488 -29.14 12.55 -0.33
N ASP A 489 -28.35 12.16 0.66
CA ASP A 489 -28.82 11.83 1.99
C ASP A 489 -29.51 13.07 2.61
N ALA A 490 -30.78 13.00 2.99
CA ALA A 490 -31.57 14.16 3.42
C ALA A 490 -31.01 14.75 4.72
N LEU A 491 -30.66 13.89 5.67
CA LEU A 491 -30.03 14.31 6.92
C LEU A 491 -28.74 15.06 6.67
N THR A 492 -27.84 14.49 5.88
CA THR A 492 -26.59 15.15 5.51
C THR A 492 -26.86 16.41 4.69
N HIS A 493 -27.77 16.36 3.73
CA HIS A 493 -27.95 17.48 2.81
C HIS A 493 -28.53 18.72 3.49
N PHE A 494 -29.55 18.54 4.32
CA PHE A 494 -30.19 19.66 5.01
C PHE A 494 -29.54 19.97 6.36
N PHE A 495 -28.91 18.98 6.99
CA PHE A 495 -28.46 19.09 8.38
C PHE A 495 -26.97 18.78 8.58
N SER A 496 -26.14 18.59 7.53
CA SER A 496 -24.67 18.41 7.67
C SER A 496 -23.97 19.59 8.33
N SER A 497 -24.62 20.75 8.32
CA SER A 497 -24.15 21.98 8.95
C SER A 497 -24.63 22.14 10.40
N LEU A 498 -25.17 21.07 11.01
CA LEU A 498 -25.75 21.07 12.35
C LEU A 498 -25.36 19.82 13.20
N GLY A 499 -24.31 19.07 12.83
CA GLY A 499 -23.76 17.96 13.62
C GLY A 499 -24.47 16.59 13.50
N SER A 500 -24.22 15.67 14.45
CA SER A 500 -24.78 14.32 14.41
C SER A 500 -26.26 14.31 14.83
N PHE A 501 -27.16 14.20 13.87
CA PHE A 501 -28.60 14.07 14.10
C PHE A 501 -29.02 12.60 14.23
N ASN A 502 -29.89 12.28 15.19
CA ASN A 502 -30.41 10.91 15.38
C ASN A 502 -31.45 10.56 14.29
N PRO A 503 -31.19 9.60 13.40
CA PRO A 503 -32.11 9.26 12.32
C PRO A 503 -33.49 8.80 12.79
N GLN A 504 -33.62 8.33 14.04
CA GLN A 504 -34.91 7.90 14.57
C GLN A 504 -35.83 9.09 14.86
N ASP A 505 -35.29 10.19 15.40
CA ASP A 505 -36.06 11.39 15.71
C ASP A 505 -36.59 12.05 14.42
N PHE A 506 -35.84 11.94 13.32
CA PHE A 506 -36.26 12.39 11.98
C PHE A 506 -37.49 11.62 11.50
N LYS A 507 -37.45 10.29 11.63
CA LYS A 507 -38.56 9.41 11.22
C LYS A 507 -39.80 9.66 12.08
N ASP A 508 -39.64 9.84 13.38
CA ASP A 508 -40.76 10.05 14.27
C ASP A 508 -41.47 11.39 14.00
N GLU A 509 -40.73 12.45 13.66
CA GLU A 509 -41.34 13.72 13.29
C GLU A 509 -42.03 13.67 11.92
N ILE A 510 -41.45 13.03 10.89
CA ILE A 510 -42.14 12.81 9.60
C ILE A 510 -43.42 12.00 9.82
N ARG A 511 -43.37 10.93 10.62
CA ARG A 511 -44.55 10.10 10.92
C ARG A 511 -45.68 10.94 11.50
N LYS A 512 -45.35 11.77 12.48
CA LYS A 512 -46.30 12.66 13.16
C LYS A 512 -46.93 13.67 12.20
N MET A 513 -46.13 14.31 11.34
CA MET A 513 -46.62 15.26 10.34
C MET A 513 -47.58 14.61 9.33
N ILE A 514 -47.24 13.41 8.83
CA ILE A 514 -48.11 12.68 7.89
C ILE A 514 -49.41 12.25 8.57
N HIS A 515 -49.36 11.76 9.82
CA HIS A 515 -50.57 11.42 10.55
C HIS A 515 -51.47 12.63 10.80
N GLN A 516 -50.91 13.78 11.19
CA GLN A 516 -51.67 15.01 11.34
C GLN A 516 -52.34 15.44 10.02
N GLY A 517 -51.61 15.35 8.91
CA GLY A 517 -52.17 15.61 7.58
C GLY A 517 -53.32 14.66 7.23
N ILE A 518 -53.18 13.37 7.52
CA ILE A 518 -54.24 12.38 7.31
C ILE A 518 -55.46 12.68 8.18
N GLU A 519 -55.27 12.99 9.46
CA GLU A 519 -56.36 13.34 10.38
C GLU A 519 -57.17 14.53 9.86
N ILE A 520 -56.49 15.57 9.37
CA ILE A 520 -57.15 16.76 8.80
C ILE A 520 -57.90 16.40 7.51
N LEU A 521 -57.29 15.63 6.60
CA LEU A 521 -57.97 15.18 5.37
C LEU A 521 -59.20 14.30 5.67
N SER A 522 -59.22 13.64 6.82
CA SER A 522 -60.29 12.70 7.19
C SER A 522 -61.46 13.34 7.91
N GLN A 523 -61.35 14.62 8.29
CA GLN A 523 -62.42 15.35 8.99
C GLN A 523 -63.71 15.34 8.16
N ASP A 524 -64.82 14.95 8.78
CA ASP A 524 -66.19 14.90 8.23
C ASP A 524 -66.46 13.88 7.10
N HIS A 525 -65.49 13.05 6.70
CA HIS A 525 -65.61 12.10 5.57
C HIS A 525 -65.26 10.62 5.91
N GLN A 526 -65.20 10.24 7.19
CA GLN A 526 -64.61 8.96 7.65
C GLN A 526 -65.23 7.68 7.04
N GLU A 527 -66.57 7.62 6.93
CA GLU A 527 -67.28 6.44 6.41
C GLU A 527 -67.08 6.30 4.88
N GLU A 528 -67.07 7.44 4.18
CA GLU A 528 -66.80 7.52 2.75
C GLU A 528 -65.35 7.12 2.43
N ILE A 529 -64.39 7.63 3.19
CA ILE A 529 -62.96 7.31 3.07
C ILE A 529 -62.73 5.81 3.28
N THR A 530 -63.34 5.21 4.31
CA THR A 530 -63.21 3.77 4.59
C THR A 530 -63.71 2.93 3.40
N THR A 531 -64.87 3.29 2.85
CA THR A 531 -65.44 2.63 1.68
C THR A 531 -64.55 2.76 0.45
N GLN A 532 -64.01 3.96 0.20
CA GLN A 532 -63.11 4.24 -0.91
C GLN A 532 -61.79 3.47 -0.81
N LYS A 533 -61.19 3.41 0.39
CA LYS A 533 -59.97 2.61 0.66
C LYS A 533 -60.18 1.14 0.34
N GLN A 534 -61.26 0.53 0.86
CA GLN A 534 -61.58 -0.89 0.61
C GLN A 534 -61.77 -1.17 -0.88
N LYS A 535 -62.55 -0.32 -1.57
CA LYS A 535 -62.75 -0.43 -3.02
C LYS A 535 -61.43 -0.33 -3.77
N ARG A 536 -60.54 0.59 -3.38
CA ARG A 536 -59.23 0.76 -4.01
C ARG A 536 -58.35 -0.47 -3.81
N GLU A 537 -58.30 -1.03 -2.61
CA GLU A 537 -57.53 -2.25 -2.30
C GLU A 537 -58.04 -3.48 -3.09
N GLU A 538 -59.35 -3.59 -3.29
CA GLU A 538 -59.94 -4.65 -4.14
C GLU A 538 -59.53 -4.48 -5.61
N VAL A 539 -59.59 -3.25 -6.14
CA VAL A 539 -59.14 -2.93 -7.49
C VAL A 539 -57.65 -3.26 -7.66
N GLU A 540 -56.81 -2.94 -6.68
CA GLU A 540 -55.37 -3.22 -6.71
C GLU A 540 -55.01 -4.71 -6.76
N LYS A 541 -55.90 -5.63 -6.33
CA LYS A 541 -55.70 -7.08 -6.47
C LYS A 541 -55.81 -7.57 -7.91
N THR A 542 -56.51 -6.80 -8.76
CA THR A 542 -56.78 -7.15 -10.16
C THR A 542 -55.84 -6.47 -11.16
N ILE A 543 -55.12 -5.42 -10.72
CA ILE A 543 -54.14 -4.69 -11.55
C ILE A 543 -52.81 -5.44 -11.57
N THR A 544 -52.34 -5.80 -12.76
CA THR A 544 -50.97 -6.33 -12.96
C THR A 544 -49.96 -5.20 -12.87
N ASN A 545 -48.86 -5.38 -12.13
CA ASN A 545 -47.82 -4.35 -11.95
C ASN A 545 -47.21 -3.97 -13.31
N GLN A 546 -47.11 -2.66 -13.60
CA GLN A 546 -46.55 -2.13 -14.84
C GLN A 546 -45.12 -1.62 -14.59
N SER A 547 -44.12 -2.25 -15.21
CA SER A 547 -42.70 -1.92 -15.00
C SER A 547 -42.18 -0.70 -15.76
N ASP A 548 -42.89 -0.24 -16.79
CA ASP A 548 -42.28 0.54 -17.87
C ASP A 548 -42.21 2.06 -17.65
N TRP A 549 -42.93 2.64 -16.69
CA TRP A 549 -42.93 4.09 -16.47
C TRP A 549 -41.74 4.62 -15.66
N ARG A 550 -40.90 3.73 -15.12
CA ARG A 550 -39.80 4.07 -14.20
C ARG A 550 -38.47 4.45 -14.91
N ASN A 551 -38.42 4.39 -16.24
CA ASN A 551 -37.23 4.74 -17.05
C ASN A 551 -37.20 6.21 -17.44
#